data_AF-A0A543CX53-F1
#
_entry.id   AF-A0A543CX53-F1
#
_cell.length_a   1.000
_cell.length_b   1.000
_cell.length_c   1.000
_cell.angle_alpha   90.00
_cell.angle_beta   90.00
_cell.angle_gamma   90.00
#
_symmetry.space_group_name_H-M   'P 1'
#
loop_
_entity.id
_entity.type
_entity.pdbx_description
1 polymer ?
#
loop_
_entity_poly.entity_id
_entity_poly.type
_entity_poly.pdbx_seq_one_letter_code
_entity_poly.pdbx_strand_id
1 'polypeptide(L)'
;MEPTIKKDWIQTLRDNPQRQGRSHLAAIHTDGVERRCCLGELCELAVAAGIIGRREVEHTTALIHHPGLNPVTVVIYGRPGDESTMSLPIAVAEWAGLDSCDPDIAPELPASQANDDRRMTFAAIAEAIEDYR
;
A
#
# COMPACT_ATOMS: atom_id res chain seq x y z
N MET A 1 9.88 7.49 11.47
CA MET A 1 8.95 7.98 10.44
C MET A 1 8.95 9.49 10.49
N GLU A 2 9.06 10.14 9.34
CA GLU A 2 8.96 11.59 9.22
C GLU A 2 7.56 12.09 9.67
N PRO A 3 7.47 13.05 10.61
CA PRO A 3 6.19 13.41 11.24
C PRO A 3 5.12 13.92 10.27
N THR A 4 5.51 14.68 9.25
CA THR A 4 4.58 15.20 8.23
C THR A 4 4.03 14.07 7.37
N ILE A 5 4.88 13.15 6.93
CA ILE A 5 4.50 11.99 6.12
C ILE A 5 3.59 11.05 6.93
N LYS A 6 3.90 10.83 8.22
CA LYS A 6 3.03 10.06 9.12
C LYS A 6 1.62 10.66 9.14
N LYS A 7 1.51 11.97 9.34
CA LYS A 7 0.23 12.68 9.41
C LYS A 7 -0.55 12.56 8.10
N ASP A 8 0.12 12.78 6.96
CA ASP A 8 -0.52 12.71 5.64
C ASP A 8 -0.99 11.28 5.31
N TRP A 9 -0.22 10.27 5.74
CA TRP A 9 -0.60 8.87 5.58
C TRP A 9 -1.85 8.52 6.41
N ILE A 10 -1.86 8.87 7.70
CA ILE A 10 -3.02 8.71 8.58
C ILE A 10 -4.26 9.38 7.98
N GLN A 11 -4.11 10.64 7.52
CA GLN A 11 -5.21 11.40 6.95
C GLN A 11 -5.76 10.72 5.69
N THR A 12 -4.86 10.27 4.80
CA THR A 12 -5.26 9.56 3.57
C THR A 12 -6.04 8.30 3.86
N LEU A 13 -5.62 7.50 4.84
CA LEU A 13 -6.33 6.29 5.26
C LEU A 13 -7.73 6.62 5.79
N ARG A 14 -7.85 7.67 6.61
CA ARG A 14 -9.13 8.13 7.20
C ARG A 14 -10.10 8.64 6.13
N ASP A 15 -9.61 9.37 5.14
CA ASP A 15 -10.43 10.00 4.11
C ASP A 15 -10.88 9.03 2.99
N ASN A 16 -10.24 7.86 2.87
CA ASN A 16 -10.42 6.96 1.75
C ASN A 16 -10.78 5.50 2.13
N PRO A 17 -11.72 5.25 3.07
CA PRO A 17 -12.04 3.89 3.51
C PRO A 17 -12.53 2.98 2.36
N GLN A 18 -13.22 3.55 1.37
CA GLN A 18 -13.74 2.84 0.19
C GLN A 18 -12.65 2.34 -0.77
N ARG A 19 -11.43 2.88 -0.67
CA ARG A 19 -10.30 2.51 -1.54
C ARG A 19 -9.51 1.34 -0.98
N GLN A 20 -9.80 0.89 0.24
CA GLN A 20 -9.07 -0.20 0.87
C GLN A 20 -9.12 -1.48 0.03
N GLY A 21 -7.93 -1.90 -0.38
CA GLY A 21 -7.60 -3.15 -1.05
C GLY A 21 -6.70 -4.02 -0.18
N ARG A 22 -6.29 -5.16 -0.74
CA ARG A 22 -5.53 -6.20 -0.04
C ARG A 22 -4.55 -6.86 -1.00
N SER A 23 -3.54 -7.53 -0.45
CA SER A 23 -2.57 -8.37 -1.16
C SER A 23 -1.61 -7.66 -2.10
N HIS A 24 -1.95 -6.49 -2.65
CA HIS A 24 -1.07 -5.67 -3.47
C HIS A 24 -1.10 -4.22 -3.00
N LEU A 25 -0.03 -3.48 -3.29
CA LEU A 25 0.05 -2.04 -3.10
C LEU A 25 -1.14 -1.36 -3.77
N ALA A 26 -1.40 -1.65 -5.04
CA ALA A 26 -2.66 -1.30 -5.68
C ALA A 26 -3.05 -2.29 -6.78
N ALA A 27 -4.35 -2.49 -6.95
CA ALA A 27 -4.94 -3.31 -7.98
C ALA A 27 -6.19 -2.64 -8.56
N ILE A 28 -6.34 -2.68 -9.88
CA ILE A 28 -7.52 -2.25 -10.63
C ILE A 28 -8.34 -3.51 -10.93
N HIS A 29 -9.54 -3.55 -10.38
CA HIS A 29 -10.46 -4.66 -10.55
C HIS A 29 -11.26 -4.57 -11.85
N THR A 30 -12.04 -5.60 -12.18
CA THR A 30 -12.85 -5.65 -13.40
C THR A 30 -13.96 -4.60 -13.45
N ASP A 31 -14.34 -4.02 -12.32
CA ASP A 31 -15.23 -2.85 -12.22
C ASP A 31 -14.52 -1.53 -12.57
N GLY A 32 -13.22 -1.58 -12.90
CA GLY A 32 -12.38 -0.41 -13.15
C GLY A 32 -11.97 0.34 -11.89
N VAL A 33 -12.35 -0.15 -10.70
CA VAL A 33 -12.05 0.51 -9.43
C VAL A 33 -10.67 0.09 -8.95
N GLU A 34 -9.79 1.08 -8.80
CA GLU A 34 -8.49 0.91 -8.16
C GLU A 34 -8.67 0.85 -6.63
N ARG A 35 -8.19 -0.25 -6.04
CA ARG A 35 -8.10 -0.43 -4.59
C ARG A 35 -6.64 -0.55 -4.17
N ARG A 36 -6.31 -0.06 -2.98
CA ARG A 36 -4.95 0.05 -2.47
C ARG A 36 -4.85 -0.50 -1.07
N CYS A 37 -3.80 -1.23 -0.74
CA CYS A 37 -3.54 -1.54 0.66
C CYS A 37 -3.03 -0.28 1.39
N CYS A 38 -2.87 -0.37 2.71
CA CYS A 38 -2.37 0.76 3.51
C CYS A 38 -0.98 1.25 3.05
N LEU A 39 -0.08 0.34 2.64
CA LEU A 39 1.23 0.69 2.07
C LEU A 39 1.13 1.32 0.67
N GLY A 40 0.11 0.95 -0.10
CA GLY A 40 -0.18 1.56 -1.41
C GLY A 40 -0.58 3.03 -1.31
N GLU A 41 -1.38 3.39 -0.29
CA GLU A 41 -1.69 4.80 -0.03
C GLU A 41 -0.42 5.62 0.30
N LEU A 42 0.55 5.04 1.01
CA LEU A 42 1.84 5.71 1.25
C LEU A 42 2.66 5.86 -0.04
N CYS A 43 2.63 4.86 -0.93
CA CYS A 43 3.27 4.97 -2.24
C CYS A 43 2.66 6.09 -3.09
N GLU A 44 1.36 6.31 -3.00
CA GLU A 44 0.66 7.35 -3.75
C GLU A 44 1.00 8.76 -3.26
N LEU A 45 1.19 8.93 -1.95
CA LEU A 45 1.77 10.15 -1.41
C LEU A 45 3.18 10.40 -1.96
N ALA A 46 4.01 9.35 -2.04
CA ALA A 46 5.35 9.45 -2.60
C ALA A 46 5.36 9.77 -4.11
N VAL A 47 4.40 9.22 -4.87
CA VAL A 47 4.18 9.58 -6.30
C VAL A 47 3.78 11.05 -6.41
N ALA A 48 2.82 11.51 -5.61
CA ALA A 48 2.37 12.91 -5.60
C ALA A 48 3.50 13.88 -5.23
N ALA A 49 4.42 13.45 -4.37
CA ALA A 49 5.62 14.20 -3.99
C ALA A 49 6.78 14.11 -5.01
N GLY A 50 6.63 13.34 -6.09
CA GLY A 50 7.65 13.18 -7.14
C GLY A 50 8.85 12.31 -6.73
N ILE A 51 8.70 11.46 -5.71
CA ILE A 51 9.79 10.62 -5.18
C ILE A 51 9.99 9.36 -6.03
N ILE A 52 8.90 8.75 -6.47
CA ILE A 52 8.86 7.52 -7.26
C ILE A 52 7.87 7.63 -8.42
N GLY A 53 7.93 6.70 -9.37
CA GLY A 53 6.91 6.53 -10.40
C GLY A 53 5.88 5.47 -10.02
N ARG A 54 4.76 5.46 -10.76
CA ARG A 54 3.82 4.33 -10.83
C ARG A 54 3.63 3.90 -12.28
N ARG A 55 3.46 2.61 -12.52
CA ARG A 55 3.04 2.06 -13.82
C ARG A 55 2.02 0.96 -13.63
N GLU A 56 0.98 0.97 -14.45
CA GLU A 56 0.01 -0.12 -14.51
C GLU A 56 0.59 -1.23 -15.37
N VAL A 57 0.56 -2.45 -14.84
CA VAL A 57 0.92 -3.64 -15.60
C VAL A 57 -0.26 -4.56 -15.57
N GLU A 58 -0.78 -4.87 -16.76
CA GLU A 58 -1.80 -5.88 -16.92
C GLU A 58 -1.23 -7.21 -16.45
N HIS A 59 -1.54 -7.57 -15.21
CA HIS A 59 -1.33 -8.89 -14.70
C HIS A 59 -2.60 -9.68 -15.01
N THR A 60 -2.64 -10.31 -16.19
CA THR A 60 -3.46 -11.50 -16.30
C THR A 60 -2.89 -12.48 -15.27
N THR A 61 -3.64 -12.78 -14.21
CA THR A 61 -3.35 -13.92 -13.33
C THR A 61 -3.51 -15.20 -14.15
N ALA A 62 -2.56 -15.46 -15.06
CA ALA A 62 -2.44 -16.70 -15.81
C ALA A 62 -1.80 -17.81 -14.95
N LEU A 63 -1.59 -17.60 -13.65
CA LEU A 63 -0.89 -18.56 -12.78
C LEU A 63 -1.73 -19.23 -11.72
N ILE A 64 -3.04 -18.98 -11.64
CA ILE A 64 -3.92 -19.90 -10.92
C ILE A 64 -5.19 -20.13 -11.72
N HIS A 65 -5.30 -21.33 -12.32
CA HIS A 65 -6.55 -21.90 -12.80
C HIS A 65 -7.50 -22.17 -11.61
N HIS A 66 -7.88 -21.12 -10.89
CA HIS A 66 -8.99 -21.17 -9.95
C HIS A 66 -10.22 -20.62 -10.67
N PRO A 67 -11.20 -21.48 -10.98
CA PRO A 67 -12.48 -21.03 -11.52
C PRO A 67 -13.08 -19.99 -10.58
N GLY A 68 -13.28 -18.76 -11.06
CA GLY A 68 -13.92 -17.68 -10.28
C GLY A 68 -13.02 -16.52 -9.85
N LEU A 69 -11.71 -16.53 -10.14
CA LEU A 69 -10.87 -15.34 -9.97
C LEU A 69 -10.91 -14.47 -11.24
N ASN A 70 -11.43 -13.26 -11.10
CA ASN A 70 -11.40 -12.26 -12.15
C ASN A 70 -9.97 -11.71 -12.32
N PRO A 71 -9.50 -11.46 -13.55
CA PRO A 71 -8.21 -10.82 -13.78
C PRO A 71 -8.18 -9.44 -13.12
N VAL A 72 -7.03 -9.07 -12.55
CA VAL A 72 -6.79 -7.77 -11.93
C VAL A 72 -5.53 -7.13 -12.51
N THR A 73 -5.58 -5.86 -12.86
CA THR A 73 -4.35 -5.12 -13.22
C THR A 73 -3.67 -4.71 -11.94
N VAL A 74 -2.36 -4.99 -11.79
CA VAL A 74 -1.60 -4.57 -10.61
C VAL A 74 -0.79 -3.32 -10.94
N VAL A 75 -0.64 -2.44 -9.95
CA VAL A 75 0.19 -1.25 -10.09
C VAL A 75 1.56 -1.53 -9.49
N ILE A 76 2.59 -1.21 -10.27
CA ILE A 76 3.98 -1.27 -9.84
C ILE A 76 4.41 0.13 -9.42
N TYR A 77 4.96 0.23 -8.21
CA TYR A 77 5.52 1.47 -7.65
C TYR A 77 7.04 1.35 -7.56
N GLY A 78 7.74 2.47 -7.71
CA GLY A 78 9.18 2.54 -7.46
C GLY A 78 9.96 3.28 -8.54
N ARG A 79 11.29 3.21 -8.42
CA ARG A 79 12.26 3.66 -9.45
C ARG A 79 12.80 2.44 -10.19
N PRO A 80 13.44 2.62 -11.37
CA PRO A 80 14.13 1.51 -12.04
C PRO A 80 15.13 0.83 -11.09
N GLY A 81 14.93 -0.47 -10.83
CA GLY A 81 15.73 -1.27 -9.91
C GLY A 81 15.21 -1.36 -8.47
N ASP A 82 14.09 -0.69 -8.16
CA ASP A 82 13.44 -0.64 -6.84
C ASP A 82 11.92 -0.82 -6.98
N GLU A 83 11.46 -1.45 -8.06
CA GLU A 83 10.04 -1.64 -8.31
C GLU A 83 9.41 -2.73 -7.44
N SER A 84 8.19 -2.49 -6.97
CA SER A 84 7.43 -3.44 -6.15
C SER A 84 5.92 -3.34 -6.38
N THR A 85 5.23 -4.46 -6.15
CA THR A 85 3.76 -4.57 -6.11
C THR A 85 3.21 -5.00 -4.76
N MET A 86 4.08 -5.35 -3.80
CA MET A 86 3.68 -6.04 -2.55
C MET A 86 4.11 -5.27 -1.29
N SER A 87 5.33 -4.75 -1.28
CA SER A 87 5.93 -3.99 -0.18
C SER A 87 6.39 -2.60 -0.66
N LEU A 88 6.65 -1.66 0.24
CA LEU A 88 7.16 -0.34 -0.15
C LEU A 88 8.46 -0.48 -0.96
N PRO A 89 8.63 0.28 -2.05
CA PRO A 89 9.94 0.55 -2.62
C PRO A 89 10.90 1.11 -1.55
N ILE A 90 12.18 0.79 -1.62
CA ILE A 90 13.21 1.31 -0.71
C ILE A 90 13.17 2.85 -0.71
N ALA A 91 13.04 3.47 -1.88
CA ALA A 91 12.96 4.92 -2.00
C ALA A 91 11.77 5.53 -1.24
N VAL A 92 10.66 4.80 -1.08
CA VAL A 92 9.51 5.26 -0.30
C VAL A 92 9.78 5.09 1.19
N ALA A 93 10.37 3.97 1.62
CA ALA A 93 10.75 3.75 3.01
C ALA A 93 11.75 4.80 3.50
N GLU A 94 12.80 5.08 2.72
CA GLU A 94 13.79 6.11 3.01
C GLU A 94 13.17 7.51 3.10
N TRP A 95 12.34 7.88 2.10
CA TRP A 95 11.65 9.15 2.08
C TRP A 95 10.73 9.34 3.29
N ALA A 96 10.03 8.29 3.72
CA ALA A 96 9.17 8.30 4.88
C ALA A 96 9.92 8.18 6.23
N GLY A 97 11.25 8.02 6.21
CA GLY A 97 12.05 7.79 7.41
C GLY A 97 11.67 6.50 8.14
N LEU A 98 11.49 5.41 7.38
CA LEU A 98 11.15 4.07 7.86
C LEU A 98 12.35 3.13 7.72
N ASP A 99 12.50 2.22 8.68
CA ASP A 99 13.61 1.25 8.70
C ASP A 99 13.31 -0.04 7.92
N SER A 100 12.10 -0.17 7.37
CA SER A 100 11.60 -1.37 6.68
C SER A 100 10.64 -0.99 5.56
N CYS A 101 10.63 -1.80 4.50
CA CYS A 101 9.66 -1.73 3.39
C CYS A 101 8.26 -2.22 3.79
N ASP A 102 8.12 -2.82 4.96
CA ASP A 102 6.86 -3.13 5.62
C ASP A 102 7.01 -2.74 7.11
N PRO A 103 6.75 -1.47 7.46
CA PRO A 103 7.00 -0.97 8.80
C PRO A 103 6.00 -1.54 9.80
N ASP A 104 6.46 -1.77 11.02
CA ASP A 104 5.57 -2.03 12.16
C ASP A 104 4.76 -0.78 12.51
N ILE A 105 3.45 -0.97 12.63
CA ILE A 105 2.46 0.06 13.03
C ILE A 105 1.95 -0.14 14.46
N ALA A 106 2.30 -1.26 15.09
CA ALA A 106 2.18 -1.53 16.53
C ALA A 106 3.27 -2.56 16.89
N PRO A 107 3.52 -2.87 18.18
CA PRO A 107 4.50 -3.89 18.56
C PRO A 107 4.22 -5.22 17.87
N GLU A 108 5.20 -5.72 17.10
CA GLU A 108 5.11 -6.97 16.33
C GLU A 108 3.95 -7.03 15.33
N LEU A 109 3.53 -5.87 14.81
CA LEU A 109 2.44 -5.77 13.84
C LEU A 109 2.88 -4.99 12.59
N PRO A 110 3.37 -5.70 11.56
CA PRO A 110 3.64 -5.10 10.26
C PRO A 110 2.37 -4.54 9.62
N ALA A 111 2.50 -3.41 8.93
CA ALA A 111 1.38 -2.75 8.25
C ALA A 111 0.65 -3.68 7.27
N SER A 112 1.40 -4.48 6.50
CA SER A 112 0.81 -5.43 5.55
C SER A 112 -0.05 -6.49 6.25
N GLN A 113 0.43 -7.06 7.35
CA GLN A 113 -0.30 -8.08 8.13
C GLN A 113 -1.54 -7.50 8.82
N ALA A 114 -1.44 -6.26 9.32
CA ALA A 114 -2.60 -5.55 9.86
C ALA A 114 -3.73 -5.44 8.81
N ASN A 115 -3.37 -5.11 7.57
CA ASN A 115 -4.32 -5.01 6.47
C ASN A 115 -4.85 -6.38 6.02
N ASP A 116 -3.96 -7.32 5.71
CA ASP A 116 -4.30 -8.55 5.00
C ASP A 116 -4.78 -9.67 5.93
N ASP A 117 -4.00 -9.98 6.96
CA ASP A 117 -4.23 -11.12 7.85
C ASP A 117 -5.21 -10.78 8.98
N ARG A 118 -4.97 -9.65 9.66
CA ARG A 118 -5.82 -9.18 10.77
C ARG A 118 -7.10 -8.51 10.28
N ARG A 119 -7.17 -8.19 9.00
CA ARG A 119 -8.31 -7.54 8.34
C ARG A 119 -8.74 -6.23 8.99
N MET A 120 -7.81 -5.47 9.55
CA MET A 120 -8.09 -4.14 10.09
C MET A 120 -8.60 -3.22 8.99
N THR A 121 -9.51 -2.31 9.35
CA THR A 121 -9.96 -1.24 8.44
C THR A 121 -8.88 -0.16 8.35
N PHE A 122 -8.90 0.66 7.30
CA PHE A 122 -8.04 1.83 7.21
C PHE A 122 -8.13 2.75 8.45
N ALA A 123 -9.33 2.92 9.02
CA ALA A 123 -9.50 3.70 10.25
C ALA A 123 -8.74 3.10 11.44
N ALA A 124 -8.83 1.77 11.63
CA ALA A 124 -8.13 1.09 12.71
C ALA A 124 -6.60 1.05 12.49
N ILE A 125 -6.16 0.92 11.23
CA ILE A 125 -4.73 1.01 10.88
C ILE A 125 -4.21 2.42 11.18
N ALA A 126 -4.97 3.46 10.81
CA ALA A 126 -4.61 4.84 11.07
C ALA A 126 -4.48 5.14 12.57
N GLU A 127 -5.39 4.60 13.40
CA GLU A 127 -5.32 4.68 14.86
C GLU A 127 -4.06 3.99 15.40
N ALA A 128 -3.77 2.76 14.96
CA ALA A 128 -2.55 2.05 15.38
C ALA A 128 -1.26 2.83 15.03
N ILE A 129 -1.18 3.38 13.82
CA ILE A 129 -0.05 4.22 13.39
C ILE A 129 0.05 5.45 14.30
N GLU A 130 -1.07 6.12 14.59
CA GLU A 130 -1.12 7.31 15.45
C GLU A 130 -0.53 7.00 16.83
N ASP A 131 -0.93 5.88 17.45
CA ASP A 131 -0.56 5.49 18.82
C ASP A 131 0.87 4.96 18.98
N TYR A 132 1.46 4.35 17.96
CA TYR A 132 2.73 3.60 18.11
C TYR A 132 4.01 4.42 17.89
N ARG A 133 3.97 5.47 17.05
CA ARG A 133 5.18 6.15 16.53
C ARG A 133 5.32 7.61 16.95
#